data_AF-A0A1I7WRY4-F1
#
_entry.id   AF-A0A1I7WRY4-F1
#
_cell.length_a   1.000
_cell.length_b   1.000
_cell.length_c   1.000
_cell.angle_alpha   90.00
_cell.angle_beta   90.00
_cell.angle_gamma   90.00
#
_symmetry.space_group_name_H-M   'P 1'
#
loop_
_entity.id
_entity.type
_entity.pdbx_description
1 polymer ?
#
loop_
_entity_poly.entity_id
_entity_poly.type
_entity_poly.pdbx_seq_one_letter_code
_entity_poly.pdbx_strand_id
1 'polypeptide(L)'
;MGGAPTLSLHERGQIKALSTAGCTLKQIADIIKRSKKAITNFLRLQKEYGTTNSGRSRNIVGIHRTCGIDASKTMVWRILDKCLTIVRSRMKKCPQLTQGHNGERLCWARIFMRCDWENVRLLRIFKNKPIN
;
A
#
# COMPACT_ATOMS: atom_id res chain seq x y z
N MET A 1 1.76 -11.86 -17.44
CA MET A 1 1.24 -10.68 -18.15
C MET A 1 2.34 -9.62 -18.16
N GLY A 2 3.27 -9.69 -19.12
CA GLY A 2 4.37 -8.73 -19.23
C GLY A 2 3.85 -7.37 -19.70
N GLY A 3 3.96 -6.36 -18.85
CA GLY A 3 3.62 -4.98 -19.23
C GLY A 3 4.61 -4.42 -20.26
N ALA A 4 4.16 -3.46 -21.06
CA ALA A 4 5.03 -2.76 -22.00
C ALA A 4 6.24 -2.15 -21.27
N PRO A 5 7.45 -2.15 -21.87
CA PRO A 5 8.64 -1.61 -21.24
C PRO A 5 8.46 -0.14 -20.86
N THR A 6 8.78 0.18 -19.60
CA THR A 6 8.85 1.56 -19.08
C THR A 6 9.70 2.44 -20.01
N LEU A 7 9.33 3.71 -20.20
CA LEU A 7 10.14 4.65 -20.98
C LEU A 7 11.56 4.73 -20.39
N SER A 8 12.56 4.59 -21.26
CA SER A 8 13.98 4.75 -20.94
C SER A 8 14.31 6.19 -20.58
N LEU A 9 15.46 6.41 -19.93
CA LEU A 9 15.91 7.76 -19.54
C LEU A 9 16.06 8.68 -20.77
N HIS A 10 16.57 8.14 -21.87
CA HIS A 10 16.73 8.86 -23.13
C HIS A 10 15.38 9.29 -23.73
N GLU A 11 14.42 8.36 -23.85
CA GLU A 11 13.07 8.67 -24.35
C GLU A 11 12.39 9.71 -23.47
N ARG A 12 12.55 9.64 -22.14
CA ARG A 12 12.03 10.66 -21.22
C ARG A 12 12.64 12.04 -21.46
N GLY A 13 13.94 12.10 -21.72
CA GLY A 13 14.64 13.34 -22.06
C GLY A 13 14.11 13.95 -23.36
N GLN A 14 13.97 13.14 -24.40
CA GLN A 14 13.41 13.56 -25.69
C GLN A 14 11.96 14.04 -25.56
N ILE A 15 11.09 13.31 -24.85
CA ILE A 15 9.70 13.73 -24.61
C ILE A 15 9.67 15.09 -23.90
N LYS A 16 10.52 15.30 -22.89
CA LYS A 16 10.57 16.55 -22.15
C LYS A 16 11.01 17.72 -23.03
N ALA A 17 12.06 17.54 -23.83
CA ALA A 17 12.55 18.56 -24.75
C ALA A 17 11.49 18.94 -25.80
N LEU A 18 10.87 17.95 -26.45
CA LEU A 18 9.85 18.18 -27.47
C LEU A 18 8.56 18.81 -26.90
N SER A 19 8.15 18.41 -25.70
CA SER A 19 7.01 19.03 -25.02
C SER A 19 7.29 20.50 -24.67
N THR A 20 8.52 20.82 -24.24
CA THR A 20 8.93 22.20 -23.95
C THR A 20 8.97 23.03 -25.23
N ALA A 21 9.36 22.44 -26.36
CA ALA A 21 9.32 23.07 -27.67
C ALA A 21 7.91 23.21 -28.28
N GLY A 22 6.85 22.80 -27.57
CA GLY A 22 5.46 22.94 -28.01
C GLY A 22 5.01 21.90 -29.05
N CYS A 23 5.74 20.80 -29.25
CA CYS A 23 5.35 19.76 -30.19
C CYS A 23 4.07 19.04 -29.76
N THR A 24 3.25 18.62 -30.74
CA THR A 24 2.01 17.89 -30.47
C THR A 24 2.29 16.45 -30.03
N LEU A 25 1.39 15.86 -29.23
CA LEU A 25 1.51 14.46 -28.80
C LEU A 25 1.61 13.46 -29.97
N LYS A 26 1.04 13.80 -31.13
CA LYS A 26 1.16 12.99 -32.35
C LYS A 26 2.60 13.00 -32.87
N GLN A 27 3.18 14.18 -33.05
CA GLN A 27 4.57 14.32 -33.49
C GLN A 27 5.54 13.64 -32.53
N ILE A 28 5.35 13.80 -31.22
CA ILE A 28 6.20 13.17 -30.21
C ILE A 28 6.10 11.63 -30.28
N ALA A 29 4.88 11.10 -30.44
CA ALA A 29 4.65 9.67 -30.59
C ALA A 29 5.31 9.10 -31.85
N ASP A 30 5.23 9.83 -32.96
CA ASP A 30 5.81 9.42 -34.25
C ASP A 30 7.35 9.42 -34.19
N ILE A 31 7.96 10.43 -33.55
CA ILE A 31 9.42 10.54 -33.38
C ILE A 31 9.96 9.43 -32.46
N ILE A 32 9.32 9.24 -31.30
CA ILE A 32 9.81 8.36 -30.24
C ILE A 32 9.34 6.92 -30.45
N LYS A 33 8.44 6.69 -31.42
CA LYS A 33 7.81 5.40 -31.74
C LYS A 33 7.15 4.78 -30.51
N ARG A 34 6.50 5.61 -29.70
CA ARG A 34 5.79 5.21 -28.47
C ARG A 34 4.34 5.63 -28.49
N SER A 35 3.51 4.90 -27.75
CA SER A 35 2.09 5.21 -27.69
C SER A 35 1.85 6.57 -27.05
N LYS A 36 0.87 7.32 -27.59
CA LYS A 36 0.43 8.60 -27.02
C LYS A 36 0.10 8.47 -25.53
N LYS A 37 -0.52 7.36 -25.13
CA LYS A 37 -0.86 7.05 -23.73
C LYS A 37 0.38 6.99 -22.82
N ALA A 38 1.47 6.36 -23.27
CA ALA A 38 2.71 6.31 -22.49
C ALA A 38 3.32 7.71 -22.31
N ILE A 39 3.30 8.52 -23.36
CA ILE A 39 3.80 9.91 -23.36
C ILE A 39 2.96 10.79 -22.43
N THR A 40 1.64 10.76 -22.55
CA THR A 40 0.72 11.52 -21.68
C THR A 40 0.87 11.11 -20.22
N ASN A 41 0.97 9.79 -19.94
CA ASN A 41 1.19 9.32 -18.58
C ASN A 41 2.52 9.83 -17.99
N PHE A 42 3.59 9.88 -18.79
CA PHE A 42 4.87 10.45 -18.36
C PHE A 42 4.80 11.95 -18.09
N LEU A 43 4.22 12.73 -19.02
CA LEU A 43 4.08 14.19 -18.87
C LEU A 43 3.21 14.57 -17.67
N ARG A 44 2.20 13.76 -17.34
CA ARG A 44 1.33 13.97 -16.17
C ARG A 44 2.01 13.62 -14.85
N LEU A 45 2.81 12.54 -14.84
CA LEU A 45 3.35 11.97 -13.61
C LEU A 45 4.79 12.38 -13.30
N GLN A 46 5.55 12.94 -14.25
CA GLN A 46 6.96 13.42 -14.15
C GLN A 46 7.81 12.87 -12.98
N LYS A 47 7.60 13.36 -11.74
CA LYS A 47 8.32 12.98 -10.52
C LYS A 47 7.98 11.56 -10.00
N GLU A 48 6.77 11.10 -10.24
CA GLU A 48 6.21 9.80 -9.83
C GLU A 48 6.25 8.75 -10.96
N TYR A 49 6.71 9.12 -12.16
CA TYR A 49 6.70 8.21 -13.30
C TYR A 49 7.79 7.14 -13.18
N GLY A 50 7.35 5.87 -13.06
CA GLY A 50 8.23 4.72 -12.93
C GLY A 50 8.79 4.53 -11.51
N THR A 51 8.47 5.42 -10.58
CA THR A 51 8.63 5.19 -9.15
C THR A 51 7.53 4.22 -8.73
N THR A 52 7.84 2.93 -8.80
CA THR A 52 7.06 1.93 -8.08
C THR A 52 7.22 2.24 -6.60
N ASN A 53 6.30 3.04 -6.06
CA ASN A 53 5.97 2.98 -4.65
C ASN A 53 5.34 1.61 -4.41
N SER A 54 6.14 0.54 -4.53
CA SER A 54 5.80 -0.69 -3.86
C SER A 54 5.87 -0.31 -2.39
N GLY A 55 4.72 0.06 -1.82
CA GLY A 55 4.49 0.11 -0.38
C GLY A 55 4.61 -1.29 0.23
N ARG A 56 5.58 -2.08 -0.25
CA ARG A 56 5.90 -3.41 0.19
C ARG A 56 6.60 -3.19 1.51
N SER A 57 5.79 -3.11 2.57
CA SER A 57 6.23 -3.20 3.94
C SER A 57 7.20 -4.38 4.02
N ARG A 58 8.49 -4.10 4.16
CA ARG A 58 9.47 -5.15 4.41
C ARG A 58 9.11 -5.74 5.76
N ASN A 59 8.78 -7.03 5.77
CA ASN A 59 8.58 -7.72 7.04
C ASN A 59 9.90 -7.75 7.81
N ILE A 60 9.81 -7.92 9.12
CA ILE A 60 10.99 -7.88 10.00
C ILE A 60 12.05 -8.93 9.66
N VAL A 61 11.64 -10.06 9.08
CA VAL A 61 12.56 -11.11 8.58
C VAL A 61 13.36 -10.61 7.38
N GLY A 62 12.72 -9.86 6.48
CA GLY A 62 13.38 -9.22 5.34
C GLY A 62 14.39 -8.15 5.79
N ILE A 63 14.06 -7.40 6.84
CA ILE A 63 14.99 -6.42 7.44
C ILE A 63 16.20 -7.14 8.04
N HIS A 64 15.95 -8.18 8.85
CA HIS A 64 16.99 -9.02 9.46
C HIS A 64 17.97 -9.58 8.42
N ARG A 65 17.46 -10.20 7.35
CA ARG A 65 18.28 -10.71 6.23
C ARG A 65 19.07 -9.62 5.51
N THR A 66 18.50 -8.42 5.37
CA THR A 66 19.15 -7.31 4.63
C THR A 66 20.28 -6.68 5.44
N CYS A 67 20.08 -6.50 6.75
CA CYS A 67 21.06 -5.85 7.62
C CYS A 67 22.16 -6.79 8.11
N GLY A 68 22.05 -8.10 7.89
CA GLY A 68 23.06 -9.09 8.30
C GLY A 68 23.26 -9.15 9.82
N ILE A 69 22.25 -8.75 10.60
CA ILE A 69 22.35 -8.67 12.06
C ILE A 69 21.97 -10.03 12.62
N ASP A 70 22.88 -10.71 13.31
CA ASP A 70 22.56 -11.92 14.08
C ASP A 70 21.81 -11.57 15.38
N ALA A 71 20.58 -11.09 15.23
CA ALA A 71 19.72 -10.69 16.34
C ALA A 71 18.37 -11.39 16.26
N SER A 72 17.80 -11.73 17.42
CA SER A 72 16.45 -12.25 17.50
C SER A 72 15.42 -11.23 17.00
N LYS A 73 14.30 -11.69 16.44
CA LYS A 73 13.18 -10.85 16.00
C LYS A 73 12.74 -9.84 17.08
N THR A 74 12.75 -10.25 18.34
CA THR A 74 12.38 -9.42 19.50
C THR A 74 13.42 -8.33 19.80
N MET A 75 14.71 -8.61 19.62
CA MET A 75 15.79 -7.63 19.72
C MET A 75 15.62 -6.52 18.67
N VAL A 76 15.35 -6.89 17.41
CA VAL A 76 15.09 -5.94 16.33
C VAL A 76 13.87 -5.06 16.65
N TRP A 77 12.80 -5.63 17.20
CA TRP A 77 11.64 -4.85 17.66
C TRP A 77 12.01 -3.83 18.73
N ARG A 78 12.80 -4.22 19.75
CA ARG A 78 13.24 -3.31 20.83
C ARG A 78 14.08 -2.15 20.29
N ILE A 79 14.95 -2.42 19.32
CA ILE A 79 15.77 -1.39 18.65
C ILE A 79 14.86 -0.41 17.89
N LEU A 80 13.92 -0.93 17.11
CA LEU A 80 12.96 -0.12 16.35
C LEU A 80 11.97 0.66 17.23
N ASP A 81 11.75 0.22 18.47
CA ASP A 81 10.90 0.92 19.43
C ASP A 81 11.62 2.04 20.16
N LYS A 82 12.91 1.87 20.46
CA LYS A 82 13.76 2.89 21.07
C LYS A 82 14.25 3.95 20.10
N CYS A 83 14.10 3.73 18.79
CA CYS A 83 14.64 4.63 17.78
C CYS A 83 13.83 5.93 17.71
N LEU A 84 14.42 7.04 18.17
CA LEU A 84 13.79 8.36 18.22
C LEU A 84 13.60 9.01 16.83
N THR A 85 14.30 8.52 15.82
CA THR A 85 14.24 9.07 14.45
C THR A 85 13.10 8.48 13.61
N ILE A 86 12.51 7.36 14.06
CA ILE A 86 11.46 6.66 13.31
C ILE A 86 10.09 7.24 13.69
N VAL A 87 9.49 7.97 12.76
CA VAL A 87 8.09 8.43 12.89
C VAL A 87 7.15 7.31 12.42
N ARG A 88 6.38 6.74 13.34
CA ARG A 88 5.34 5.74 13.01
C ARG A 88 4.07 6.45 12.57
N SER A 89 3.53 6.08 11.41
CA SER A 89 2.20 6.52 11.02
C SER A 89 1.17 5.92 11.98
N ARG A 90 0.30 6.76 12.53
CA ARG A 90 -0.84 6.30 13.34
C ARG A 90 -2.05 6.16 12.44
N MET A 91 -2.74 5.03 12.56
CA MET A 91 -4.02 4.85 11.89
C MET A 91 -4.97 5.97 12.35
N LYS A 92 -5.63 6.63 11.40
CA LYS A 92 -6.64 7.65 11.71
C LYS A 92 -7.73 7.02 12.57
N LYS A 93 -8.28 7.77 13.52
CA LYS A 93 -9.41 7.29 14.32
C LYS A 93 -10.54 6.89 13.37
N CYS A 94 -11.03 5.67 13.53
CA CYS A 94 -12.24 5.23 12.86
C CYS A 94 -13.39 6.14 13.32
N PRO A 95 -14.29 6.57 12.42
CA PRO A 95 -15.53 7.24 12.82
C PRO A 95 -16.25 6.42 13.89
N GLN A 96 -16.90 7.10 14.84
CA GLN A 96 -17.67 6.42 15.88
C GLN A 96 -18.77 5.59 15.23
N LEU A 97 -18.77 4.30 15.53
CA LEU A 97 -19.80 3.40 15.04
C LEU A 97 -21.02 3.53 15.92
N THR A 98 -22.14 3.92 15.30
CA THR A 98 -23.44 3.87 15.95
C THR A 98 -23.82 2.42 16.25
N GLN A 99 -24.73 2.23 17.20
CA GLN A 99 -25.26 0.91 17.51
C GLN A 99 -25.90 0.25 16.27
N GLY A 100 -26.55 1.04 15.40
CA GLY A 100 -27.10 0.57 14.12
C GLY A 100 -26.03 -0.01 13.20
N HIS A 101 -24.93 0.73 12.97
CA HIS A 101 -23.81 0.24 12.16
C HIS A 101 -23.19 -1.05 12.72
N ASN A 102 -23.12 -1.18 14.05
CA ASN A 102 -22.62 -2.40 14.70
C ASN A 102 -23.57 -3.58 14.48
N GLY A 103 -24.88 -3.37 14.52
CA GLY A 103 -25.90 -4.38 14.26
C GLY A 103 -25.88 -4.88 12.82
N GLU A 104 -25.82 -3.99 11.84
CA GLU A 104 -25.77 -4.33 10.41
C GLU A 104 -24.49 -5.10 10.05
N ARG A 105 -23.34 -4.67 10.59
CA ARG A 105 -22.07 -5.38 10.41
C ARG A 105 -22.13 -6.79 10.97
N LEU A 106 -22.77 -6.97 12.11
CA LEU A 106 -22.98 -8.29 12.71
C LEU A 106 -23.93 -9.14 11.88
N CYS A 107 -25.00 -8.55 11.34
CA CYS A 107 -25.95 -9.22 10.45
C CYS A 107 -25.26 -9.72 9.18
N TRP A 108 -24.49 -8.85 8.53
CA TRP A 108 -23.70 -9.20 7.35
C TRP A 108 -22.73 -10.35 7.65
N ALA A 109 -21.99 -10.27 8.75
CA ALA A 109 -21.08 -11.35 9.15
C ALA A 109 -21.83 -12.67 9.37
N ARG A 110 -23.02 -12.65 9.98
CA ARG A 110 -23.81 -13.86 10.19
C ARG A 110 -24.28 -14.52 8.90
N ILE A 111 -24.64 -13.72 7.90
CA ILE A 111 -25.14 -14.23 6.62
C ILE A 111 -24.00 -14.77 5.75
N PHE A 112 -22.87 -14.07 5.71
CA PHE A 112 -21.83 -14.32 4.71
C PHE A 112 -20.61 -15.08 5.25
N MET A 113 -20.38 -15.11 6.57
CA MET A 113 -19.24 -15.83 7.13
C MET A 113 -19.65 -17.25 7.56
N ARG A 114 -18.85 -18.24 7.16
CA ARG A 114 -18.96 -19.65 7.57
C ARG A 114 -18.64 -19.94 9.05
N CYS A 115 -18.59 -18.91 9.90
CA CYS A 115 -18.29 -19.09 11.31
C CYS A 115 -19.49 -19.66 12.06
N ASP A 116 -19.22 -20.56 13.01
CA ASP A 116 -20.22 -21.04 13.95
C ASP A 116 -20.48 -19.97 15.03
N TRP A 117 -21.66 -19.37 14.96
CA TRP A 117 -22.07 -18.28 15.85
C TRP A 117 -22.54 -18.75 17.23
N GLU A 118 -22.85 -20.03 17.42
CA GLU A 118 -23.22 -20.59 18.73
C GLU A 118 -22.01 -20.61 19.67
N ASN A 119 -20.84 -21.01 19.16
CA ASN A 119 -19.59 -20.97 19.89
C ASN A 119 -19.17 -19.54 20.31
N VAL A 120 -19.44 -18.54 19.47
CA VAL A 120 -19.18 -17.12 19.79
C VAL A 120 -20.11 -16.60 20.90
N ARG A 121 -21.37 -17.06 20.92
CA ARG A 121 -22.36 -16.69 21.93
C ARG A 121 -22.02 -17.28 23.29
N LEU A 122 -21.57 -18.53 23.35
CA LEU A 122 -21.10 -19.18 24.57
C LEU A 122 -19.89 -18.44 25.18
N LEU A 123 -18.90 -18.06 24.37
CA LEU A 123 -17.73 -17.30 24.84
C LEU A 123 -18.09 -15.95 25.47
N ARG A 124 -19.14 -15.26 25.02
CA ARG A 124 -19.63 -14.03 25.66
C ARG A 124 -20.26 -14.30 27.03
N ILE A 125 -21.01 -15.38 27.17
CA ILE A 125 -21.65 -15.78 28.43
C ILE A 125 -20.58 -16.12 29.47
N PHE A 126 -19.53 -16.86 29.07
CA PHE A 126 -18.43 -17.21 29.98
C PHE A 126 -17.58 -16.01 30.40
N LYS A 127 -17.38 -15.01 29.53
CA LYS A 127 -16.61 -13.79 29.86
C LYS A 127 -17.34 -12.79 30.75
N ASN A 128 -18.67 -12.80 30.74
CA ASN A 128 -19.51 -11.87 31.50
C ASN A 128 -20.08 -12.51 32.79
N LYS A 129 -19.68 -13.73 33.12
CA LYS A 129 -20.06 -14.38 34.37
C LYS A 129 -19.26 -13.70 35.50
N PRO A 130 -19.90 -13.17 36.56
CA PRO A 130 -19.17 -12.62 37.69
C PRO A 130 -18.34 -13.74 38.30
N ILE A 131 -17.06 -13.47 38.50
CA ILE A 131 -16.19 -14.31 39.31
C ILE A 131 -16.63 -14.05 40.74
N ASN A 132 -17.34 -15.00 41.33
CA ASN A 132 -17.62 -15.03 42.77
C ASN A 132 -16.40 -15.62 43.47
#